data_AF-A0A853DR41-F1
#
_entry.id   AF-A0A853DR41-F1
#
_cell.length_a   1.000
_cell.length_b   1.000
_cell.length_c   1.000
_cell.angle_alpha   90.00
_cell.angle_beta   90.00
_cell.angle_gamma   90.00
#
_symmetry.space_group_name_H-M   'P 1'
#
loop_
_entity.id
_entity.type
_entity.pdbx_description
1 polymer ?
#
loop_
_entity_poly.entity_id
_entity_poly.type
_entity_poly.pdbx_seq_one_letter_code
_entity_poly.pdbx_strand_id
1 'polypeptide(L)'
;MKTFVRRVGKLSADEIARLVELQLAAQRNGRAALEKTARVKVSRLDAEHDLVAEIDGAFLESARAVGYVGARQAAQSAVRWAGLGEAYREQLEPEEVKALQAVWTAAIAKR
;
A
#
# COMPACT_ATOMS: atom_id res chain seq x y z
N MET A 1 -5.59 -4.63 -10.83
CA MET A 1 -4.30 -5.13 -10.29
C MET A 1 -3.08 -4.80 -11.16
N LYS A 2 -2.93 -5.32 -12.39
CA LYS A 2 -1.71 -5.14 -13.24
C LYS A 2 -1.18 -3.69 -13.32
N THR A 3 -2.08 -2.72 -13.47
CA THR A 3 -1.71 -1.29 -13.51
C THR A 3 -1.11 -0.80 -12.18
N PHE A 4 -1.63 -1.26 -11.04
CA PHE A 4 -1.11 -0.90 -9.72
C PHE A 4 0.31 -1.45 -9.53
N VAL A 5 0.52 -2.74 -9.81
CA VAL A 5 1.85 -3.38 -9.74
C VAL A 5 2.87 -2.66 -10.64
N ARG A 6 2.47 -2.27 -11.87
CA ARG A 6 3.31 -1.46 -12.75
C ARG A 6 3.68 -0.10 -12.15
N ARG A 7 2.78 0.54 -11.39
CA ARG A 7 3.07 1.82 -10.71
C ARG A 7 4.04 1.60 -9.54
N VAL A 8 3.87 0.51 -8.77
CA VAL A 8 4.81 0.12 -7.72
C VAL A 8 6.21 -0.08 -8.28
N GLY A 9 6.34 -0.76 -9.42
CA GLY A 9 7.62 -0.96 -10.12
C GLY A 9 8.31 0.33 -10.62
N LYS A 10 7.64 1.48 -10.53
CA LYS A 10 8.16 2.79 -10.99
C LYS A 10 8.35 3.79 -9.85
N LEU A 11 8.28 3.34 -8.59
CA LEU A 11 8.51 4.21 -7.45
C LEU A 11 9.96 4.70 -7.42
N SER A 12 10.15 6.01 -7.23
CA SER A 12 11.45 6.58 -6.94
C SER A 12 11.84 6.38 -5.47
N ALA A 13 13.12 6.57 -5.13
CA ALA A 13 13.57 6.54 -3.74
C ALA A 13 12.83 7.57 -2.87
N ASP A 14 12.53 8.76 -3.41
CA ASP A 14 11.79 9.81 -2.71
C ASP A 14 10.32 9.45 -2.48
N GLU A 15 9.66 8.82 -3.48
CA GLU A 15 8.30 8.31 -3.32
C GLU A 15 8.24 7.21 -2.24
N ILE A 16 9.25 6.33 -2.19
CA ILE A 16 9.37 5.31 -1.13
C ILE A 16 9.61 5.96 0.24
N ALA A 17 10.53 6.91 0.35
CA ALA A 17 10.79 7.64 1.60
C ALA A 17 9.51 8.30 2.13
N ARG A 18 8.74 8.92 1.23
CA ARG A 18 7.48 9.58 1.59
C ARG A 18 6.40 8.59 2.03
N LEU A 19 6.31 7.42 1.41
CA LEU A 19 5.44 6.34 1.88
C LEU A 19 5.80 5.92 3.31
N VAL A 20 7.10 5.82 3.63
CA VAL A 20 7.57 5.52 4.99
C VAL A 20 7.09 6.58 5.98
N GLU A 21 7.37 7.86 5.71
CA GLU A 21 7.01 8.96 6.61
C GLU A 21 5.51 8.98 6.93
N LEU A 22 4.68 8.90 5.89
CA LEU A 22 3.22 8.94 6.01
C LEU A 22 2.69 7.70 6.73
N GLN A 23 3.23 6.51 6.43
CA GLN A 23 2.79 5.29 7.10
C GLN A 23 3.15 5.29 8.59
N LEU A 24 4.32 5.81 8.96
CA LEU A 24 4.72 5.95 10.35
C LEU A 24 3.86 7.00 11.08
N ALA A 25 3.54 8.12 10.43
CA ALA A 25 2.63 9.13 10.98
C ALA A 25 1.23 8.54 11.25
N ALA A 26 0.69 7.77 10.30
CA ALA A 26 -0.60 7.09 10.47
C ALA A 26 -0.59 6.07 11.63
N GLN A 27 0.54 5.38 11.85
CA GLN A 27 0.68 4.46 12.98
C GLN A 27 0.72 5.18 14.33
N ARG A 28 1.46 6.29 14.42
CA ARG A 28 1.57 7.10 15.65
C ARG A 28 0.25 7.72 16.07
N ASN A 29 -0.52 8.23 15.11
CA ASN A 29 -1.80 8.88 15.38
C ASN A 29 -2.95 7.87 15.59
N GLY A 30 -2.66 6.58 15.49
CA GLY A 30 -3.65 5.53 15.49
C GLY A 30 -4.36 5.41 14.14
N ARG A 31 -4.69 4.17 13.77
CA ARG A 31 -5.50 3.91 12.57
C ARG A 31 -6.97 4.17 12.85
N ALA A 32 -7.66 4.79 11.89
CA ALA A 32 -9.10 4.95 11.94
C ALA A 32 -9.81 3.59 12.05
N ALA A 33 -10.95 3.54 12.74
CA ALA A 33 -11.72 2.31 12.90
C ALA A 33 -12.09 1.69 11.54
N LEU A 34 -12.49 2.54 10.58
CA LEU A 34 -12.79 2.15 9.21
C LEU A 34 -11.60 1.46 8.53
N GLU A 35 -10.39 2.02 8.66
CA GLU A 35 -9.18 1.45 8.08
C GLU A 35 -8.87 0.07 8.68
N LYS A 36 -9.04 -0.10 10.00
CA LYS A 36 -8.85 -1.40 10.66
C LYS A 36 -9.84 -2.44 10.13
N THR A 37 -11.13 -2.08 10.05
CA THR A 37 -12.17 -2.97 9.52
C THR A 37 -11.90 -3.37 8.07
N ALA A 38 -11.56 -2.40 7.22
CA ALA A 38 -11.25 -2.63 5.81
C ALA A 38 -10.05 -3.59 5.65
N ARG A 39 -8.99 -3.42 6.46
CA ARG A 39 -7.83 -4.33 6.47
C ARG A 39 -8.21 -5.77 6.80
N VAL A 40 -9.04 -5.96 7.83
CA VAL A 40 -9.52 -7.31 8.20
C VAL A 40 -10.31 -7.93 7.06
N LYS A 41 -11.18 -7.14 6.41
CA LYS A 41 -12.00 -7.60 5.27
C LYS A 41 -11.13 -8.04 4.09
N VAL A 42 -10.19 -7.21 3.63
CA VAL A 42 -9.31 -7.58 2.51
C VAL A 42 -8.35 -8.73 2.84
N SER A 43 -7.88 -8.83 4.09
CA SER A 43 -7.07 -9.98 4.51
C SER A 43 -7.82 -11.30 4.44
N ARG A 44 -9.14 -11.30 4.71
CA ARG A 44 -9.98 -12.49 4.53
C ARG A 44 -10.19 -12.83 3.06
N LEU A 45 -10.39 -11.83 2.21
CA LEU A 45 -10.54 -12.01 0.76
C LEU A 45 -9.24 -12.54 0.12
N ASP A 46 -8.08 -12.09 0.60
CA ASP A 46 -6.78 -12.46 0.01
C ASP A 46 -6.27 -13.85 0.39
N ALA A 47 -6.82 -14.46 1.45
CA ALA A 47 -6.38 -15.77 1.96
C ALA A 47 -6.44 -16.90 0.90
N GLU A 48 -7.21 -16.72 -0.17
CA GLU A 48 -7.40 -17.71 -1.25
C GLU A 48 -6.67 -17.35 -2.55
N HIS A 49 -6.08 -16.16 -2.65
CA HIS A 49 -5.59 -15.59 -3.91
C HIS A 49 -4.12 -15.14 -3.89
N ASP A 50 -3.52 -15.01 -2.71
CA ASP A 50 -2.09 -14.70 -2.51
C ASP A 50 -1.59 -13.46 -3.28
N LEU A 51 -2.45 -12.43 -3.41
CA LEU A 51 -2.07 -11.20 -4.11
C LEU A 51 -1.06 -10.38 -3.32
N VAL A 52 -0.99 -10.58 -2.00
CA VAL A 52 0.04 -9.96 -1.16
C VAL A 52 1.44 -10.30 -1.64
N ALA A 53 1.71 -11.55 -2.02
CA ALA A 53 3.04 -11.96 -2.49
C ALA A 53 3.44 -11.22 -3.78
N GLU A 54 2.51 -11.07 -4.73
CA GLU A 54 2.74 -10.32 -5.98
C GLU A 54 3.04 -8.83 -5.69
N ILE A 55 2.22 -8.18 -4.86
CA ILE A 55 2.37 -6.77 -4.52
C ILE A 55 3.69 -6.51 -3.78
N ASP A 56 3.99 -7.34 -2.78
CA ASP A 56 5.20 -7.22 -1.97
C ASP A 56 6.45 -7.48 -2.81
N GLY A 57 6.42 -8.48 -3.70
CA GLY A 57 7.51 -8.79 -4.62
C GLY A 57 7.85 -7.59 -5.50
N ALA A 58 6.85 -6.99 -6.14
CA ALA A 58 7.04 -5.82 -6.99
C ALA A 58 7.61 -4.61 -6.22
N PHE A 59 7.19 -4.40 -4.97
CA PHE A 59 7.77 -3.35 -4.13
C PHE A 59 9.23 -3.61 -3.79
N LEU A 60 9.58 -4.84 -3.41
CA LEU A 60 10.94 -5.21 -3.05
C LEU A 60 11.91 -5.08 -4.24
N GLU A 61 11.45 -5.46 -5.44
CA GLU A 61 12.20 -5.24 -6.68
C GLU A 61 12.42 -3.75 -6.96
N SER A 62 11.38 -2.93 -6.85
CA SER A 62 11.49 -1.48 -7.03
C SER A 62 12.45 -0.85 -6.03
N ALA A 63 12.31 -1.16 -4.74
CA ALA A 63 13.19 -0.65 -3.69
C ALA A 63 14.66 -1.03 -3.90
N ARG A 64 14.91 -2.25 -4.43
CA ARG A 64 16.26 -2.71 -4.81
C ARG A 64 16.77 -1.93 -6.01
N ALA A 65 15.97 -1.77 -7.06
CA ALA A 65 16.36 -1.10 -8.30
C ALA A 65 16.78 0.35 -8.08
N VAL A 66 16.12 1.06 -7.15
CA VAL A 66 16.45 2.45 -6.81
C VAL A 66 17.43 2.57 -5.64
N GLY A 67 17.99 1.46 -5.13
CA GLY A 67 18.98 1.45 -4.06
C GLY A 67 18.48 1.98 -2.71
N TYR A 68 17.17 1.99 -2.45
CA TYR A 68 16.62 2.57 -1.24
C TYR A 68 16.95 1.72 -0.01
N VAL A 69 17.58 2.28 1.03
CA VAL A 69 18.03 1.54 2.24
C VAL A 69 17.29 1.91 3.55
N GLY A 70 16.27 2.78 3.48
CA GLY A 70 15.51 3.21 4.65
C GLY A 70 14.52 2.16 5.20
N ALA A 71 13.54 2.60 6.00
CA ALA A 71 12.56 1.73 6.66
C ALA A 71 11.50 1.13 5.71
N ARG A 72 11.94 0.26 4.80
CA ARG A 72 11.15 -0.35 3.71
C ARG A 72 9.84 -0.99 4.17
N GLN A 73 9.81 -1.58 5.36
CA GLN A 73 8.64 -2.29 5.90
C GLN A 73 7.41 -1.38 6.04
N ALA A 74 7.61 -0.11 6.39
CA ALA A 74 6.52 0.85 6.47
C ALA A 74 5.93 1.13 5.07
N ALA A 75 6.78 1.43 4.10
CA ALA A 75 6.34 1.65 2.72
C ALA A 75 5.70 0.38 2.11
N GLN A 76 6.28 -0.79 2.34
CA GLN A 76 5.73 -2.08 1.92
C GLN A 76 4.31 -2.28 2.47
N SER A 77 4.10 -1.99 3.76
CA SER A 77 2.77 -2.07 4.37
C SER A 77 1.79 -1.15 3.64
N ALA A 78 2.15 0.12 3.42
CA ALA A 78 1.29 1.07 2.72
C ALA A 78 0.91 0.59 1.30
N VAL A 79 1.90 0.10 0.55
CA VAL A 79 1.70 -0.44 -0.81
C VAL A 79 0.79 -1.66 -0.80
N ARG A 80 1.00 -2.59 0.15
CA ARG A 80 0.19 -3.79 0.31
C ARG A 80 -1.29 -3.47 0.49
N TRP A 81 -1.62 -2.61 1.46
CA TRP A 81 -3.02 -2.28 1.76
C TRP A 81 -3.68 -1.50 0.63
N ALA A 82 -2.95 -0.58 -0.02
CA ALA A 82 -3.46 0.13 -1.18
C ALA A 82 -3.73 -0.81 -2.37
N GLY A 83 -2.84 -1.79 -2.59
CA GLY A 83 -2.97 -2.79 -3.64
C GLY A 83 -4.14 -3.73 -3.40
N LEU A 84 -4.33 -4.22 -2.17
CA LEU A 84 -5.50 -5.02 -1.80
C LEU A 84 -6.81 -4.21 -1.90
N GLY A 85 -6.79 -2.94 -1.49
CA GLY A 85 -7.94 -2.05 -1.65
C GLY A 85 -8.31 -1.81 -3.13
N GLU A 86 -7.31 -1.80 -4.02
CA GLU A 86 -7.55 -1.75 -5.48
C GLU A 86 -8.09 -3.07 -6.01
N ALA A 87 -7.52 -4.20 -5.56
CA ALA A 87 -7.89 -5.54 -5.99
C ALA A 87 -9.36 -5.85 -5.71
N TYR A 88 -9.78 -5.50 -4.50
CA TYR A 88 -11.09 -5.83 -3.96
C TYR A 88 -12.04 -4.64 -3.94
N ARG A 89 -11.81 -3.65 -4.81
CA ARG A 89 -12.62 -2.41 -4.85
C ARG A 89 -14.11 -2.72 -5.00
N GLU A 90 -14.48 -3.74 -5.76
CA GLU A 90 -15.88 -4.11 -6.02
C GLU A 90 -16.55 -4.78 -4.80
N GLN A 91 -15.76 -5.30 -3.86
CA GLN A 91 -16.23 -5.97 -2.64
C GLN A 91 -16.16 -5.04 -1.41
N LEU A 92 -15.65 -3.82 -1.58
CA LEU A 92 -15.46 -2.83 -0.52
C LEU A 92 -16.36 -1.62 -0.72
N GLU A 93 -16.72 -0.97 0.39
CA GLU A 93 -17.34 0.34 0.30
C GLU A 93 -16.33 1.39 -0.20
N PRO A 94 -16.77 2.44 -0.92
CA PRO A 94 -15.87 3.47 -1.44
C PRO A 94 -14.98 4.10 -0.36
N GLU A 95 -15.53 4.30 0.84
CA GLU A 95 -14.79 4.86 1.98
C GLU A 95 -13.76 3.88 2.56
N GLU A 96 -14.02 2.56 2.51
CA GLU A 96 -13.04 1.54 2.89
C GLU A 96 -11.85 1.55 1.93
N VAL A 97 -12.12 1.64 0.62
CA VAL A 97 -11.07 1.75 -0.41
C VAL A 97 -10.23 3.01 -0.20
N LYS A 98 -10.88 4.16 0.01
CA LYS A 98 -10.19 5.42 0.32
C LYS A 98 -9.32 5.30 1.56
N ALA A 99 -9.83 4.68 2.63
CA ALA A 99 -9.06 4.48 3.87
C ALA A 99 -7.82 3.61 3.65
N LEU A 100 -7.94 2.51 2.89
CA LEU A 100 -6.81 1.64 2.55
C LEU A 100 -5.79 2.33 1.65
N GLN A 101 -6.23 3.18 0.73
CA GLN A 101 -5.39 3.86 -0.25
C GLN A 101 -4.86 5.22 0.22
N ALA A 102 -5.25 5.71 1.40
CA ALA A 102 -4.94 7.07 1.86
C ALA A 102 -3.44 7.40 1.85
N VAL A 103 -2.61 6.51 2.41
CA VAL A 103 -1.14 6.71 2.47
C VAL A 103 -0.54 6.68 1.07
N TRP A 104 -0.95 5.73 0.23
CA TRP A 104 -0.49 5.59 -1.15
C TRP A 104 -0.81 6.84 -1.97
N THR A 105 -2.07 7.26 -1.97
CA THR A 105 -2.54 8.44 -2.70
C THR A 105 -1.83 9.71 -2.23
N ALA A 106 -1.68 9.90 -0.91
CA ALA A 106 -0.99 11.06 -0.36
C ALA A 106 0.51 11.11 -0.73
N ALA A 107 1.16 9.96 -0.81
CA ALA A 107 2.58 9.88 -1.19
C ALA A 107 2.81 10.24 -2.67
N ILE A 108 1.95 9.73 -3.56
CA ILE A 108 2.14 9.84 -5.01
C ILE A 108 1.45 11.05 -5.66
N ALA A 109 0.65 11.82 -4.91
CA ALA A 109 -0.12 12.95 -5.42
C ALA A 109 0.72 14.18 -5.84
N LYS A 110 2.05 14.20 -5.61
CA LYS A 110 2.92 15.32 -6.02
C LYS A 110 3.63 15.08 -7.37
N ARG A 111 2.92 14.59 -8.39
CA ARG A 111 3.45 14.61 -9.76
C ARG A 111 2.88 15.79 -10.53
#